data_AF-A0A7K4GV57-F1
#
_entry.id   AF-A0A7K4GV57-F1
#
_cell.length_a   1.000
_cell.length_b   1.000
_cell.length_c   1.000
_cell.angle_alpha   90.00
_cell.angle_beta   90.00
_cell.angle_gamma   90.00
#
_symmetry.space_group_name_H-M   'P 1'
#
loop_
_entity.id
_entity.type
_entity.pdbx_description
1 polymer ?
#
loop_
_entity_poly.entity_id
_entity_poly.type
_entity_poly.pdbx_seq_one_letter_code
_entity_poly.pdbx_strand_id
1 'polypeptide(L)'
;MEKFRKNDPETHENGPDFRSIHNRDMNRFEPRFANMYRGPQYPRKPRNKHRHNHSLPFHPFGPPLPMSRDEFKEIKHLMILTLLSEIPEGISGYQLQEQYKLPRGSMIRSLNELEDNESLSTIQDIVKGRSQKIYKITNKGKENLEKLKEKWTYQFLRMTDIAPMEQYGNPFGSVRFKNRLIRNLEKIENIEDAIDIFRGYRSKFKQMYKRLQNRMEKLDKTKSHLDSIITKIEKMDQFDLNKVKEMVDNFP
;
A
#
# COMPACT_ATOMS: atom_id res chain seq x y z
N MET A 1 -60.08 42.00 -26.48
CA MET A 1 -58.69 42.33 -26.84
C MET A 1 -57.86 41.07 -26.63
N GLU A 2 -57.76 40.10 -27.53
CA GLU A 2 -57.60 40.06 -28.99
C GLU A 2 -56.21 40.53 -29.50
N LYS A 3 -55.55 39.56 -30.16
CA LYS A 3 -54.44 39.59 -31.17
C LYS A 3 -53.01 39.37 -30.65
N PHE A 4 -52.36 38.22 -30.92
CA PHE A 4 -51.88 37.58 -32.18
C PHE A 4 -50.50 38.06 -32.66
N ARG A 5 -49.54 37.12 -32.72
CA ARG A 5 -48.54 36.85 -33.78
C ARG A 5 -47.58 35.77 -33.22
N LYS A 6 -47.66 34.48 -33.57
CA LYS A 6 -47.28 33.80 -34.84
C LYS A 6 -45.98 34.31 -35.43
N ASN A 7 -44.95 33.45 -35.46
CA ASN A 7 -44.12 33.15 -36.64
C ASN A 7 -43.10 32.03 -36.29
N ASP A 8 -43.43 30.80 -36.69
CA ASP A 8 -42.50 29.85 -37.34
C ASP A 8 -42.89 29.88 -38.83
N PRO A 9 -42.00 29.63 -39.83
CA PRO A 9 -41.58 28.25 -40.12
C PRO A 9 -40.18 28.07 -40.77
N GLU A 10 -39.66 26.82 -40.66
CA GLU A 10 -39.13 25.92 -41.72
C GLU A 10 -38.13 26.47 -42.79
N THR A 11 -37.14 25.76 -43.35
CA THR A 11 -36.76 24.34 -43.50
C THR A 11 -35.46 24.25 -44.32
N HIS A 12 -34.95 23.01 -44.51
CA HIS A 12 -34.07 22.51 -45.59
C HIS A 12 -32.56 22.80 -45.42
N GLU A 13 -31.60 21.89 -45.65
CA GLU A 13 -31.49 20.68 -46.50
C GLU A 13 -30.29 19.82 -46.02
N ASN A 14 -30.46 18.51 -45.83
CA ASN A 14 -29.93 17.40 -46.65
C ASN A 14 -28.47 17.50 -47.16
N GLY A 15 -27.62 16.57 -46.68
CA GLY A 15 -26.32 16.21 -47.28
C GLY A 15 -25.90 14.78 -46.89
N PRO A 16 -25.17 14.04 -47.74
CA PRO A 16 -25.59 12.69 -48.16
C PRO A 16 -24.94 11.50 -47.47
N ASP A 17 -25.70 10.39 -47.53
CA ASP A 17 -25.34 8.98 -47.33
C ASP A 17 -24.08 8.56 -48.10
N PHE A 18 -23.07 8.03 -47.39
CA PHE A 18 -22.04 7.21 -47.99
C PHE A 18 -22.29 5.73 -47.68
N ARG A 19 -22.84 5.06 -48.70
CA ARG A 19 -23.00 3.62 -48.82
C ARG A 19 -21.68 2.87 -48.63
N SER A 20 -21.81 1.77 -47.88
CA SER A 20 -21.25 0.45 -48.14
C SER A 20 -20.22 0.30 -49.26
N ILE A 21 -18.98 -0.05 -48.90
CA ILE A 21 -18.11 -0.85 -49.76
C ILE A 21 -17.76 -2.13 -49.00
N HIS A 22 -18.33 -3.23 -49.50
CA HIS A 22 -17.79 -4.57 -49.34
C HIS A 22 -16.34 -4.61 -49.81
N ASN A 23 -15.44 -5.15 -48.99
CA ASN A 23 -14.37 -6.00 -49.49
C ASN A 23 -14.12 -7.13 -48.49
N ARG A 24 -14.67 -8.30 -48.84
CA ARG A 24 -14.26 -9.62 -48.37
C ARG A 24 -12.84 -9.92 -48.89
N ASP A 25 -12.19 -10.84 -48.19
CA ASP A 25 -11.12 -11.71 -48.71
C ASP A 25 -9.73 -11.11 -48.97
N MET A 26 -8.94 -10.98 -47.90
CA MET A 26 -7.47 -11.03 -47.97
C MET A 26 -6.89 -11.97 -46.90
N ASN A 27 -7.39 -13.21 -46.87
CA ASN A 27 -6.73 -14.35 -46.22
C ASN A 27 -6.50 -15.45 -47.25
N ARG A 28 -5.47 -15.30 -48.08
CA ARG A 28 -4.83 -16.40 -48.83
C ARG A 28 -3.51 -15.92 -49.45
N PHE A 29 -2.51 -15.69 -48.60
CA PHE A 29 -1.12 -15.74 -49.04
C PHE A 29 -0.48 -17.02 -48.51
N GLU A 30 -0.09 -17.88 -49.46
CA GLU A 30 0.51 -19.18 -49.23
C GLU A 30 1.86 -19.08 -48.49
N PRO A 31 2.16 -19.94 -47.50
CA PRO A 31 3.44 -19.97 -46.82
C PRO A 31 4.47 -20.81 -47.59
N ARG A 32 4.67 -20.55 -48.89
CA ARG A 32 5.63 -21.33 -49.72
C ARG A 32 6.90 -20.59 -50.13
N PHE A 33 7.02 -19.30 -49.83
CA PHE A 33 8.19 -18.50 -50.23
C PHE A 33 9.04 -17.93 -49.09
N ALA A 34 8.69 -18.21 -47.82
CA ALA A 34 9.41 -17.65 -46.66
C ALA A 34 10.83 -18.22 -46.44
N ASN A 35 11.27 -19.24 -47.18
CA ASN A 35 12.57 -19.87 -47.00
C ASN A 35 13.62 -19.53 -48.07
N MET A 36 13.31 -18.70 -49.07
CA MET A 36 14.22 -18.45 -50.20
C MET A 36 15.29 -17.35 -49.97
N TYR A 37 15.25 -16.65 -48.83
CA TYR A 37 16.24 -15.61 -48.46
C TYR A 37 17.08 -15.99 -47.23
N ARG A 38 17.39 -17.28 -47.01
CA ARG A 38 18.51 -17.64 -46.13
C ARG A 38 19.80 -17.60 -46.94
N GLY A 39 20.48 -16.45 -46.88
CA GLY A 39 21.84 -16.30 -47.41
C GLY A 39 22.83 -17.33 -46.82
N PRO A 40 24.05 -17.43 -47.40
CA PRO A 40 25.03 -18.44 -47.05
C PRO A 40 25.31 -18.49 -45.54
N GLN A 41 25.15 -19.67 -44.95
CA GLN A 41 25.44 -19.95 -43.54
C GLN A 41 26.96 -19.90 -43.34
N TYR A 42 27.49 -18.74 -42.96
CA TYR A 42 28.85 -18.66 -42.45
C TYR A 42 29.02 -19.56 -41.22
N PRO A 43 30.14 -20.28 -41.06
CA PRO A 43 30.40 -21.08 -39.87
C PRO A 43 30.36 -20.17 -38.66
N ARG A 44 29.36 -20.38 -37.79
CA ARG A 44 29.24 -19.66 -36.52
C ARG A 44 30.49 -19.97 -35.70
N LYS A 45 31.33 -18.96 -35.47
CA LYS A 45 32.44 -19.04 -34.51
C LYS A 45 31.90 -19.64 -33.19
N PRO A 46 32.61 -20.59 -32.56
CA PRO A 46 32.17 -21.15 -31.30
C PRO A 46 31.94 -20.01 -30.32
N ARG A 47 30.69 -19.90 -29.85
CA ARG A 47 30.29 -18.94 -28.84
C ARG A 47 31.16 -19.24 -27.63
N ASN A 48 32.09 -18.34 -27.31
CA ASN A 48 32.86 -18.42 -26.07
C ASN A 48 31.85 -18.65 -24.95
N LYS A 49 31.90 -19.83 -24.34
CA LYS A 49 31.19 -20.13 -23.11
C LYS A 49 31.73 -19.11 -22.11
N HIS A 50 31.00 -18.02 -21.92
CA HIS A 50 31.23 -17.11 -20.83
C HIS A 50 31.23 -17.99 -19.58
N ARG A 51 32.42 -18.16 -19.00
CA ARG A 51 32.56 -18.70 -17.66
C ARG A 51 31.70 -17.80 -16.80
N HIS A 52 30.55 -18.33 -16.37
CA HIS A 52 29.75 -17.71 -15.33
C HIS A 52 30.61 -17.74 -14.07
N ASN A 53 31.42 -16.70 -13.89
CA ASN A 53 31.91 -16.35 -12.57
C ASN A 53 30.65 -16.04 -11.76
N HIS A 54 30.26 -16.99 -10.91
CA HIS A 54 29.31 -16.81 -9.83
C HIS A 54 29.86 -15.77 -8.84
N SER A 55 29.95 -14.53 -9.28
CA SER A 55 29.96 -13.38 -8.37
C SER A 55 28.50 -13.06 -8.11
N LEU A 56 27.96 -13.72 -7.08
CA LEU A 56 26.67 -13.35 -6.49
C LEU A 56 26.75 -11.86 -6.15
N PRO A 57 25.96 -10.97 -6.78
CA PRO A 57 25.84 -9.63 -6.27
C PRO A 57 25.03 -9.73 -4.98
N PHE A 58 25.72 -9.47 -3.88
CA PHE A 58 25.16 -9.15 -2.57
C PHE A 58 23.86 -8.33 -2.73
N HIS A 59 22.69 -8.96 -2.58
CA HIS A 59 21.45 -8.24 -2.35
C HIS A 59 21.40 -7.93 -0.84
N PRO A 60 21.31 -6.64 -0.43
CA PRO A 60 21.24 -6.25 0.99
C PRO A 60 19.84 -6.47 1.60
N PHE A 61 18.99 -7.23 0.91
CA PHE A 61 17.72 -7.66 1.44
C PHE A 61 17.99 -8.98 2.12
N GLY A 62 17.89 -8.98 3.46
CA GLY A 62 17.95 -10.20 4.26
C GLY A 62 16.99 -11.28 3.74
N PRO A 63 17.07 -12.50 4.30
CA PRO A 63 16.19 -13.58 3.88
C PRO A 63 14.74 -13.07 3.83
N PRO A 64 14.00 -13.33 2.75
CA PRO A 64 12.63 -12.87 2.64
C PRO A 64 11.90 -13.27 3.90
N LEU A 65 11.21 -12.32 4.53
CA LEU A 65 10.31 -12.64 5.64
C LEU A 65 9.44 -13.81 5.16
N PRO A 66 9.24 -14.86 5.97
CA PRO A 66 8.39 -15.99 5.61
C PRO A 66 6.94 -15.49 5.62
N MET A 67 6.59 -14.76 4.57
CA MET A 67 5.32 -14.10 4.37
C MET A 67 4.76 -14.62 3.07
N SER A 68 3.53 -15.09 3.12
CA SER A 68 2.81 -15.54 1.94
C SER A 68 2.60 -14.37 0.97
N ARG A 69 2.33 -14.70 -0.31
CA ARG A 69 2.02 -13.68 -1.32
C ARG A 69 0.78 -12.86 -0.95
N ASP A 70 -0.20 -13.51 -0.30
CA ASP A 70 -1.45 -12.88 0.11
C ASP A 70 -1.24 -11.91 1.28
N GLU A 71 -0.43 -12.30 2.25
CA GLU A 71 -0.03 -11.42 3.34
C GLU A 71 0.74 -10.19 2.82
N PHE A 72 1.66 -10.37 1.88
CA PHE A 72 2.37 -9.25 1.27
C PHE A 72 1.42 -8.33 0.48
N LYS A 73 0.39 -8.90 -0.16
CA LYS A 73 -0.67 -8.15 -0.82
C LYS A 73 -1.49 -7.34 0.19
N GLU A 74 -1.89 -7.93 1.30
CA GLU A 74 -2.62 -7.25 2.38
C GLU A 74 -1.82 -6.10 2.98
N ILE A 75 -0.51 -6.26 3.24
CA ILE A 75 0.33 -5.15 3.72
C ILE A 75 0.35 -3.99 2.73
N LYS A 76 0.44 -4.29 1.42
CA LYS A 76 0.37 -3.25 0.39
C LYS A 76 -0.98 -2.54 0.41
N HIS A 77 -2.08 -3.28 0.58
CA HIS A 77 -3.41 -2.70 0.69
C HIS A 77 -3.54 -1.83 1.94
N LEU A 78 -3.07 -2.31 3.09
CA LEU A 78 -3.00 -1.57 4.35
C LEU A 78 -2.26 -0.24 4.15
N MET A 79 -1.08 -0.28 3.53
CA MET A 79 -0.30 0.92 3.24
C MET A 79 -1.06 1.88 2.32
N ILE A 80 -1.55 1.43 1.16
CA ILE A 80 -2.28 2.28 0.20
C ILE A 80 -3.51 2.93 0.83
N LEU A 81 -4.32 2.16 1.56
CA LEU A 81 -5.53 2.65 2.23
C LEU A 81 -5.19 3.63 3.37
N THR A 82 -4.10 3.40 4.10
CA THR A 82 -3.63 4.33 5.14
C THR A 82 -3.31 5.69 4.50
N LEU A 83 -2.53 5.69 3.42
CA LEU A 83 -2.15 6.92 2.71
C LEU A 83 -3.36 7.69 2.17
N LEU A 84 -4.32 6.96 1.58
CA LEU A 84 -5.56 7.54 1.07
C LEU A 84 -6.50 8.03 2.16
N SER A 85 -6.42 7.49 3.38
CA SER A 85 -7.22 7.97 4.50
C SER A 85 -6.75 9.32 5.04
N GLU A 86 -5.47 9.67 4.83
CA GLU A 86 -4.91 10.97 5.16
C GLU A 86 -5.21 12.04 4.10
N ILE A 87 -5.53 11.65 2.86
CA ILE A 87 -5.77 12.55 1.72
C ILE A 87 -7.21 12.37 1.20
N PRO A 88 -8.22 13.05 1.78
CA PRO A 88 -9.62 12.85 1.43
C PRO A 88 -9.97 13.28 0.00
N GLU A 89 -9.17 14.19 -0.58
CA GLU A 89 -9.29 14.63 -1.97
C GLU A 89 -8.83 13.56 -2.98
N GLY A 90 -8.18 12.50 -2.50
CA GLY A 90 -7.64 11.44 -3.32
C GLY A 90 -6.29 11.78 -3.93
N ILE A 91 -5.70 10.78 -4.59
CA ILE A 91 -4.35 10.87 -5.16
C ILE A 91 -4.32 10.09 -6.47
N SER A 92 -3.50 10.54 -7.42
CA SER A 92 -3.27 9.78 -8.65
C SER A 92 -2.27 8.63 -8.42
N GLY A 93 -2.38 7.56 -9.21
CA GLY A 93 -1.40 6.48 -9.16
C GLY A 93 0.04 6.95 -9.44
N TYR A 94 0.20 8.00 -10.24
CA TYR A 94 1.52 8.61 -10.50
C TYR A 94 2.10 9.28 -9.26
N GLN A 95 1.29 10.07 -8.55
CA GLN A 95 1.70 10.73 -7.30
C GLN A 95 2.05 9.71 -6.20
N LEU A 96 1.26 8.64 -6.07
CA LEU A 96 1.58 7.50 -5.19
C LEU A 96 2.94 6.88 -5.54
N GLN A 97 3.25 6.76 -6.83
CA GLN A 97 4.53 6.21 -7.28
C GLN A 97 5.71 7.10 -6.87
N GLU A 98 5.61 8.41 -7.13
CA GLU A 98 6.69 9.35 -6.86
C GLU A 98 6.96 9.49 -5.36
N GLN A 99 5.90 9.61 -4.56
CA GLN A 99 6.03 9.81 -3.12
C GLN A 99 6.57 8.58 -2.39
N TYR A 100 6.11 7.38 -2.76
CA TYR A 100 6.40 6.15 -2.01
C TYR A 100 7.38 5.21 -2.71
N LYS A 101 7.87 5.58 -3.91
CA LYS A 101 8.83 4.81 -4.72
C LYS A 101 8.40 3.36 -4.97
N LEU A 102 7.09 3.12 -5.10
CA LEU A 102 6.53 1.79 -5.31
C LEU A 102 6.68 1.34 -6.78
N PRO A 103 6.94 0.05 -7.05
CA PRO A 103 6.98 -0.46 -8.42
C PRO A 103 5.63 -0.29 -9.11
N ARG A 104 5.61 0.46 -10.22
CA ARG A 104 4.39 0.85 -10.96
C ARG A 104 3.45 -0.31 -11.22
N GLY A 105 3.96 -1.41 -11.76
CA GLY A 105 3.15 -2.58 -12.13
C GLY A 105 2.48 -3.27 -10.93
N SER A 106 3.14 -3.29 -9.76
CA SER A 106 2.52 -3.86 -8.55
C SER A 106 1.48 -2.91 -7.96
N MET A 107 1.74 -1.62 -7.99
CA MET A 107 0.85 -0.62 -7.41
C MET A 107 -0.43 -0.47 -8.22
N ILE A 108 -0.37 -0.44 -9.56
CA ILE A 108 -1.56 -0.41 -10.42
C ILE A 108 -2.44 -1.64 -10.18
N ARG A 109 -1.86 -2.83 -10.05
CA ARG A 109 -2.64 -4.05 -9.74
C ARG A 109 -3.35 -3.93 -8.41
N SER A 110 -2.66 -3.49 -7.34
CA SER A 110 -3.29 -3.30 -6.04
C SER A 110 -4.38 -2.21 -6.05
N LEU A 111 -4.18 -1.12 -6.80
CA LEU A 111 -5.22 -0.09 -6.95
C LEU A 111 -6.45 -0.63 -7.67
N ASN A 112 -6.27 -1.39 -8.75
CA ASN A 112 -7.38 -2.02 -9.47
C ASN A 112 -8.11 -3.03 -8.57
N GLU A 113 -7.38 -3.90 -7.86
CA GLU A 113 -8.01 -4.87 -6.95
C GLU A 113 -8.79 -4.19 -5.81
N LEU A 114 -8.30 -3.06 -5.29
CA LEU A 114 -9.01 -2.30 -4.26
C LEU A 114 -10.25 -1.57 -4.82
N GLU A 115 -10.19 -1.15 -6.08
CA GLU A 115 -11.34 -0.60 -6.81
C GLU A 115 -12.39 -1.67 -7.11
N ASP A 116 -11.98 -2.85 -7.59
CA ASP A 116 -12.86 -4.00 -7.86
C ASP A 116 -13.58 -4.47 -6.59
N ASN A 117 -12.93 -4.34 -5.42
CA ASN A 117 -13.53 -4.65 -4.12
C ASN A 117 -14.33 -3.47 -3.52
N GLU A 118 -14.50 -2.38 -4.25
CA GLU A 118 -15.19 -1.14 -3.84
C GLU A 118 -14.56 -0.45 -2.61
N SER A 119 -13.30 -0.79 -2.29
CA SER A 119 -12.55 -0.09 -1.23
C SER A 119 -12.10 1.30 -1.70
N LEU A 120 -11.99 1.50 -3.02
CA LEU A 120 -11.67 2.76 -3.65
C LEU A 120 -12.76 3.18 -4.64
N SER A 121 -13.02 4.48 -4.71
CA SER A 121 -13.75 5.11 -5.80
C SER A 121 -12.78 5.90 -6.67
N THR A 122 -13.15 6.11 -7.93
CA THR A 122 -12.27 6.75 -8.89
C THR A 122 -12.96 7.90 -9.61
N ILE A 123 -12.21 8.97 -9.84
CA ILE A 123 -12.63 10.16 -10.58
C ILE A 123 -11.60 10.38 -11.69
N GLN A 124 -12.05 10.68 -12.90
CA GLN A 124 -11.15 11.12 -13.97
C GLN A 124 -10.96 12.62 -13.88
N ASP A 125 -9.70 13.06 -13.88
CA ASP A 125 -9.34 14.48 -13.85
C ASP A 125 -8.17 14.77 -14.80
N ILE A 126 -8.07 16.00 -15.29
CA ILE A 126 -7.01 16.42 -16.22
C ILE A 126 -5.92 17.12 -15.42
N VAL A 127 -4.87 16.37 -15.06
CA VAL A 127 -3.70 16.90 -14.35
C VAL A 127 -2.57 17.13 -15.34
N LYS A 128 -2.17 18.40 -15.52
CA LYS A 128 -1.11 18.83 -16.45
C LYS A 128 -1.37 18.39 -17.90
N GLY A 129 -2.62 18.53 -18.37
CA GLY A 129 -3.02 18.21 -19.75
C GLY A 129 -3.11 16.72 -20.06
N ARG A 130 -3.03 15.84 -19.05
CA ARG A 130 -3.24 14.39 -19.21
C ARG A 130 -4.39 13.94 -18.34
N SER A 131 -5.28 13.12 -18.90
CA SER A 131 -6.31 12.44 -18.12
C SER A 131 -5.63 11.48 -17.14
N GLN A 132 -5.90 11.66 -15.85
CA GLN A 132 -5.41 10.85 -14.75
C GLN A 132 -6.59 10.33 -13.92
N LYS A 133 -6.44 9.10 -13.43
CA LYS A 133 -7.38 8.50 -12.49
C LYS A 133 -6.99 8.89 -11.07
N ILE A 134 -7.87 9.61 -10.38
CA ILE A 134 -7.74 9.99 -8.97
C ILE A 134 -8.49 8.95 -8.14
N TYR A 135 -7.78 8.34 -7.19
CA TYR A 135 -8.34 7.32 -6.31
C TYR A 135 -8.71 7.94 -4.96
N LYS A 136 -9.91 7.66 -4.48
CA LYS A 136 -10.42 8.09 -3.17
C LYS A 136 -10.85 6.88 -2.34
N ILE A 137 -10.60 6.91 -1.04
CA ILE A 137 -11.04 5.85 -0.14
C ILE A 137 -12.55 5.94 0.09
N THR A 138 -13.27 4.83 -0.02
CA THR A 138 -14.71 4.75 0.28
C THR A 138 -14.95 4.43 1.76
N ASN A 139 -16.20 4.45 2.21
CA ASN A 139 -16.55 3.98 3.56
C ASN A 139 -16.19 2.49 3.75
N LYS A 140 -16.49 1.66 2.75
CA LYS A 140 -16.08 0.24 2.72
C LYS A 140 -14.55 0.08 2.77
N GLY A 141 -13.81 0.98 2.10
CA GLY A 141 -12.36 1.04 2.18
C GLY A 141 -11.84 1.38 3.58
N LYS A 142 -12.51 2.27 4.31
CA LYS A 142 -12.18 2.59 5.70
C LYS A 142 -12.44 1.40 6.62
N GLU A 143 -13.55 0.69 6.45
CA GLU A 143 -13.82 -0.54 7.21
C GLU A 143 -12.77 -1.62 6.93
N ASN A 144 -12.41 -1.80 5.66
CA ASN A 144 -11.35 -2.73 5.26
C ASN A 144 -9.99 -2.33 5.86
N LEU A 145 -9.69 -1.04 5.89
CA LEU A 145 -8.48 -0.51 6.54
C LEU A 145 -8.45 -0.86 8.03
N GLU A 146 -9.55 -0.71 8.76
CA GLU A 146 -9.59 -1.08 10.18
C GLU A 146 -9.40 -2.59 10.40
N LYS A 147 -10.03 -3.45 9.57
CA LYS A 147 -9.82 -4.91 9.62
C LYS A 147 -8.35 -5.28 9.37
N LEU A 148 -7.72 -4.64 8.38
CA LEU A 148 -6.30 -4.86 8.07
C LEU A 148 -5.41 -4.37 9.22
N LYS A 149 -5.70 -3.22 9.82
CA LYS A 149 -4.96 -2.71 10.99
C LYS A 149 -5.05 -3.69 12.15
N GLU A 150 -6.24 -4.20 12.46
CA GLU A 150 -6.43 -5.17 13.54
C GLU A 150 -5.61 -6.44 13.31
N LYS A 151 -5.77 -7.06 12.14
CA LYS A 151 -5.02 -8.28 11.74
C LYS A 151 -3.51 -8.07 11.85
N TRP A 152 -3.00 -6.99 11.26
CA TRP A 152 -1.56 -6.76 11.18
C TRP A 152 -0.97 -6.22 12.48
N THR A 153 -1.73 -5.51 13.32
CA THR A 153 -1.26 -5.06 14.63
C THR A 153 -0.83 -6.23 15.50
N TYR A 154 -1.63 -7.31 15.51
CA TYR A 154 -1.28 -8.52 16.26
C TYR A 154 0.02 -9.16 15.76
N GLN A 155 0.19 -9.25 14.44
CA GLN A 155 1.40 -9.80 13.82
C GLN A 155 2.63 -8.93 14.10
N PHE A 156 2.48 -7.61 14.02
CA PHE A 156 3.56 -6.67 14.38
C PHE A 156 3.92 -6.78 15.86
N LEU A 157 2.94 -6.92 16.76
CA LEU A 157 3.17 -7.10 18.19
C LEU A 157 4.03 -8.34 18.45
N ARG A 158 3.65 -9.49 17.88
CA ARG A 158 4.41 -10.73 17.99
C ARG A 158 5.84 -10.57 17.47
N MET A 159 6.02 -9.88 16.35
CA MET A 159 7.36 -9.60 15.83
C MET A 159 8.17 -8.71 16.77
N THR A 160 7.56 -7.72 17.41
CA THR A 160 8.27 -6.89 18.40
C THR A 160 8.66 -7.66 19.66
N ASP A 161 7.91 -8.71 20.02
CA ASP A 161 8.27 -9.56 21.17
C ASP A 161 9.45 -10.49 20.83
N ILE A 162 9.51 -11.01 19.60
CA ILE A 162 10.60 -11.89 19.13
C ILE A 162 11.87 -11.09 18.78
N ALA A 163 11.69 -9.94 18.15
CA ALA A 163 12.74 -9.04 17.69
C ALA A 163 12.54 -7.66 18.31
N PRO A 164 12.89 -7.48 19.60
CA PRO A 164 12.70 -6.23 20.32
C PRO A 164 13.38 -5.07 19.61
N MET A 165 12.67 -3.96 19.50
CA MET A 165 13.16 -2.77 18.82
C MET A 165 14.42 -2.22 19.49
N GLU A 166 14.57 -2.41 20.79
CA GLU A 166 15.74 -2.00 21.57
C GLU A 166 17.03 -2.62 21.02
N GLN A 167 16.95 -3.84 20.48
CA GLN A 167 18.10 -4.61 19.99
C GLN A 167 18.25 -4.56 18.47
N TYR A 168 17.16 -4.77 17.73
CA TYR A 168 17.22 -4.99 16.27
C TYR A 168 16.65 -3.83 15.45
N GLY A 169 15.86 -2.96 16.08
CA GLY A 169 15.03 -1.97 15.39
C GLY A 169 15.21 -0.54 15.85
N ASN A 170 16.21 -0.23 16.69
CA ASN A 170 16.28 1.05 17.40
C ASN A 170 16.51 2.17 16.37
N PRO A 171 15.47 2.95 16.04
CA PRO A 171 15.59 3.89 14.94
C PRO A 171 16.58 4.99 15.30
N PHE A 172 16.67 5.36 16.59
CA PHE A 172 17.50 6.46 17.09
C PHE A 172 18.96 6.05 17.36
N GLY A 173 19.20 4.77 17.69
CA GLY A 173 20.54 4.21 17.84
C GLY A 173 21.24 3.95 16.51
N SER A 174 20.48 3.90 15.40
CA SER A 174 21.01 3.54 14.08
C SER A 174 21.97 4.59 13.50
N VAL A 175 23.00 4.14 12.78
CA VAL A 175 23.90 5.01 12.00
C VAL A 175 23.11 5.87 11.01
N ARG A 176 22.04 5.31 10.42
CA ARG A 176 21.17 6.04 9.48
C ARG A 176 20.50 7.24 10.13
N PHE A 177 20.04 7.12 11.37
CA PHE A 177 19.44 8.24 12.09
C PHE A 177 20.46 9.33 12.40
N LYS A 178 21.64 8.95 12.90
CA LYS A 178 22.74 9.91 13.12
C LYS A 178 23.07 10.68 11.85
N ASN A 179 23.24 9.99 10.73
CA ASN A 179 23.54 10.61 9.44
C ASN A 179 22.40 11.53 8.96
N ARG A 180 21.14 11.14 9.16
CA ARG A 180 19.99 12.00 8.83
C ARG A 180 19.95 13.25 9.71
N LEU A 181 20.22 13.12 11.01
CA LEU A 181 20.26 14.24 11.93
C LEU A 181 21.38 15.21 11.54
N ILE A 182 22.58 14.71 11.26
CA ILE A 182 23.72 15.51 10.80
C ILE A 182 23.35 16.27 9.52
N ARG A 183 22.80 15.60 8.50
CA ARG A 183 22.36 16.26 7.26
C ARG A 183 21.28 17.32 7.45
N ASN A 184 20.43 17.17 8.46
CA ASN A 184 19.45 18.19 8.79
C ASN A 184 20.13 19.40 9.46
N LEU A 185 21.09 19.14 10.36
CA LEU A 185 21.88 20.18 11.02
C LEU A 185 22.78 20.95 10.04
N GLU A 186 23.35 20.29 9.03
CA GLU A 186 24.16 20.92 7.98
C GLU A 186 23.40 21.94 7.13
N LYS A 187 22.06 21.89 7.14
CA LYS A 187 21.18 22.80 6.37
C LYS A 187 20.66 23.96 7.20
N ILE A 188 21.00 24.02 8.48
CA ILE A 188 20.52 25.04 9.40
C ILE A 188 21.47 26.22 9.38
N GLU A 189 20.90 27.41 9.23
CA GLU A 189 21.65 28.67 9.23
C GLU A 189 21.58 29.36 10.60
N ASN A 190 20.55 29.08 11.42
CA ASN A 190 20.30 29.74 12.70
C ASN A 190 20.23 28.76 13.89
N ILE A 191 20.70 29.21 15.05
CA ILE A 191 20.64 28.46 16.32
C ILE A 191 19.19 28.11 16.69
N GLU A 192 18.24 28.99 16.41
CA GLU A 192 16.82 28.77 16.72
C GLU A 192 16.25 27.54 15.99
N ASP A 193 16.57 27.35 14.71
CA ASP A 193 16.13 26.19 13.93
C ASP A 193 16.71 24.88 14.49
N ALA A 194 17.97 24.91 14.95
CA ALA A 194 18.59 23.76 15.60
C ALA A 194 17.85 23.41 16.90
N ILE A 195 17.55 24.41 17.73
CA ILE A 195 16.78 24.24 18.96
C ILE A 195 15.40 23.65 18.65
N ASP A 196 14.72 24.12 17.62
CA ASP A 196 13.38 23.64 17.24
C ASP A 196 13.40 22.19 16.73
N ILE A 197 14.44 21.78 16.00
CA ILE A 197 14.64 20.36 15.65
C ILE A 197 14.74 19.50 16.91
N PHE A 198 15.57 19.89 17.88
CA PHE A 198 15.73 19.12 19.11
C PHE A 198 14.46 19.14 19.98
N ARG A 199 13.72 20.25 20.02
CA ARG A 199 12.38 20.31 20.64
C ARG A 199 11.40 19.35 19.97
N GLY A 200 11.43 19.25 18.65
CA GLY A 200 10.64 18.28 17.88
C GLY A 200 10.94 16.84 18.29
N TYR A 201 12.22 16.47 18.38
CA TYR A 201 12.62 15.14 18.86
C TYR A 201 12.21 14.91 20.32
N ARG A 202 12.41 15.88 21.22
CA ARG A 202 11.98 15.78 22.62
C ARG A 202 10.47 15.53 22.73
N SER A 203 9.66 16.26 21.95
CA SER A 203 8.20 16.07 21.92
C SER A 203 7.83 14.66 21.45
N LYS A 204 8.49 14.16 20.39
CA LYS A 204 8.31 12.80 19.90
C LYS A 204 8.65 11.74 20.96
N PHE A 205 9.78 11.88 21.64
CA PHE A 205 10.17 10.97 22.73
C PHE A 205 9.18 11.02 23.91
N LYS A 206 8.70 12.20 24.28
CA LYS A 206 7.66 12.36 25.32
C LYS A 206 6.39 11.61 24.95
N GLN A 207 5.95 11.70 23.69
CA GLN A 207 4.78 10.98 23.21
C GLN A 207 4.99 9.46 23.21
N MET A 208 6.17 8.99 22.78
CA MET A 208 6.53 7.56 22.83
C MET A 208 6.52 7.04 24.26
N TYR A 209 7.12 7.76 25.20
CA TYR A 209 7.14 7.42 26.62
C TYR A 209 5.72 7.30 27.18
N LYS A 210 4.85 8.29 26.93
CA LYS A 210 3.44 8.26 27.36
C LYS A 210 2.71 7.02 26.81
N ARG A 211 2.94 6.65 25.54
CA ARG A 211 2.33 5.44 24.95
C ARG A 211 2.80 4.16 25.64
N LEU A 212 4.09 4.07 25.94
CA LEU A 212 4.66 2.92 26.65
C LEU A 212 4.11 2.81 28.08
N GLN A 213 4.01 3.93 28.80
CA GLN A 213 3.41 3.95 30.14
C GLN A 213 1.95 3.49 30.12
N ASN A 214 1.14 4.03 29.20
CA ASN A 214 -0.25 3.58 29.05
C ASN A 214 -0.35 2.09 28.70
N ARG A 215 0.59 1.57 27.90
CA ARG A 215 0.65 0.13 27.56
C ARG A 215 1.00 -0.72 28.79
N MET A 216 1.96 -0.26 29.60
CA MET A 216 2.33 -0.91 30.86
C MET A 216 1.15 -0.94 31.83
N GLU A 217 0.47 0.17 32.05
CA GLU A 217 -0.72 0.26 32.92
C GLU A 217 -1.84 -0.69 32.46
N LYS A 218 -2.06 -0.82 31.14
CA LYS A 218 -3.03 -1.79 30.61
C LYS A 218 -2.60 -3.22 30.90
N LEU A 219 -1.34 -3.57 30.65
CA LEU A 219 -0.81 -4.91 30.92
C LEU A 219 -0.88 -5.26 32.41
N ASP A 220 -0.59 -4.32 33.31
CA ASP A 220 -0.69 -4.53 34.75
C ASP A 220 -2.14 -4.80 35.20
N LYS A 221 -3.11 -4.08 34.63
CA LYS A 221 -4.54 -4.34 34.86
C LYS A 221 -4.96 -5.72 34.36
N THR A 222 -4.56 -6.07 33.13
CA THR A 222 -4.83 -7.39 32.53
C THR A 222 -4.22 -8.50 33.38
N LYS A 223 -2.97 -8.35 33.82
CA LYS A 223 -2.30 -9.30 34.72
C LYS A 223 -3.05 -9.46 36.04
N SER A 224 -3.38 -8.34 36.70
CA SER A 224 -4.11 -8.37 37.98
C SER A 224 -5.47 -9.06 37.85
N HIS A 225 -6.15 -8.88 36.71
CA HIS A 225 -7.40 -9.55 36.43
C HIS A 225 -7.21 -11.06 36.25
N LEU A 226 -6.19 -11.48 35.49
CA LEU A 226 -5.81 -12.90 35.36
C LEU A 226 -5.47 -13.52 36.72
N ASP A 227 -4.66 -12.85 37.54
CA ASP A 227 -4.30 -13.32 38.88
C ASP A 227 -5.55 -13.49 39.78
N SER A 228 -6.53 -12.58 39.65
CA SER A 228 -7.83 -12.71 40.32
C SER A 228 -8.63 -13.93 39.82
N ILE A 229 -8.65 -14.20 38.52
CA ILE A 229 -9.32 -15.39 37.97
C ILE A 229 -8.62 -16.66 38.48
N ILE A 230 -7.29 -16.72 38.43
CA ILE A 230 -6.48 -17.84 38.94
C ILE A 230 -6.81 -18.08 40.42
N THR A 231 -6.76 -17.04 41.25
CA THR A 231 -7.08 -17.13 42.68
C THR A 231 -8.50 -17.63 42.92
N LYS A 232 -9.47 -17.25 42.08
CA LYS A 232 -10.85 -17.75 42.19
C LYS A 232 -10.92 -19.24 41.84
N ILE A 233 -10.23 -19.67 40.78
CA ILE A 233 -10.19 -21.08 40.36
C ILE A 233 -9.49 -21.94 41.42
N GLU A 234 -8.37 -21.48 41.98
CA GLU A 234 -7.63 -22.19 43.03
C GLU A 234 -8.46 -22.39 44.32
N LYS A 235 -9.40 -21.48 44.57
CA LYS A 235 -10.33 -21.54 45.72
C LYS A 235 -11.62 -22.32 45.43
N MET A 236 -11.80 -22.87 44.23
CA MET A 236 -12.98 -23.67 43.91
C MET A 236 -12.81 -25.10 44.43
N ASP A 237 -13.76 -25.57 45.22
CA ASP A 237 -13.79 -26.96 45.71
C ASP A 237 -13.98 -27.98 44.57
N GLN A 238 -14.67 -27.60 43.50
CA GLN A 238 -14.83 -28.37 42.26
C GLN A 238 -14.74 -27.46 41.05
N PHE A 239 -14.10 -27.94 39.98
CA PHE A 239 -13.94 -27.20 38.74
C PHE A 239 -15.28 -27.02 38.02
N ASP A 240 -15.68 -25.76 37.82
CA ASP A 240 -16.90 -25.37 37.10
C ASP A 240 -16.54 -24.56 35.84
N LEU A 241 -16.62 -25.21 34.68
CA LEU A 241 -16.28 -24.61 33.39
C LEU A 241 -17.17 -23.41 33.04
N ASN A 242 -18.45 -23.41 33.45
CA ASN A 242 -19.38 -22.33 33.09
C ASN A 242 -19.04 -21.06 33.85
N LYS A 243 -18.71 -21.17 35.15
CA LYS A 243 -18.23 -20.03 35.95
C LYS A 243 -16.91 -19.47 35.42
N VAL A 244 -16.00 -20.32 34.95
CA VAL A 244 -14.74 -19.86 34.34
C VAL A 244 -15.00 -19.09 33.05
N LYS A 245 -15.93 -19.56 32.20
CA LYS A 245 -16.33 -18.83 30.99
C LYS A 245 -16.91 -17.45 31.30
N GLU A 246 -17.80 -17.35 32.29
CA GLU A 246 -18.36 -16.05 32.71
C GLU A 246 -17.26 -15.08 33.21
N MET A 247 -16.23 -15.58 33.90
CA MET A 247 -15.10 -14.76 34.31
C MET A 247 -14.26 -14.28 33.12
N VAL A 248 -14.13 -15.09 32.07
CA VAL A 248 -13.43 -14.74 30.83
C VAL A 248 -14.25 -13.81 29.94
N ASP A 249 -15.58 -13.93 29.91
CA ASP A 249 -16.44 -13.05 29.12
C ASP A 249 -16.50 -11.62 29.68
N ASN A 250 -16.20 -11.46 30.98
CA ASN A 250 -16.06 -10.17 31.65
C ASN A 250 -14.63 -9.60 31.59
N PHE A 251 -13.77 -10.15 30.73
CA PHE A 251 -12.39 -9.71 30.59
C PHE A 251 -12.32 -8.37 29.85
N PRO A 252 -11.58 -7.36 30.38
CA PRO A 252 -11.53 -6.01 29.82
C PRO A 252 -10.67 -5.88 28.56
#